data_AF-A0A183E8S7-F1
#
_entry.id   AF-A0A183E8S7-F1
#
_cell.length_a   1.000
_cell.length_b   1.000
_cell.length_c   1.000
_cell.angle_alpha   90.00
_cell.angle_beta   90.00
_cell.angle_gamma   90.00
#
_symmetry.space_group_name_H-M   'P 1'
#
loop_
_entity.id
_entity.type
_entity.pdbx_description
1 polymer ?
#
loop_
_entity_poly.entity_id
_entity_poly.type
_entity_poly.pdbx_seq_one_letter_code
_entity_poly.pdbx_strand_id
1 'polypeptide(L)'
;LIVFGDDFTDDGIEFGENSHGFLRNSNGPVWSEYLSRMLSCEKYTNYAHTGARSGYDNVHFSGWSGILWQMEYHFINHPTTQPHSLIILQAGGVAELLHRNENLDDNSHDDRQIDENVAHSALALIDNVDDGIIVVMNLIDPCEAPGYASFANDEHDTLDVSTRVSKINSKLWKLVLTEGRTNPRVGLFDLNAAIVEATRRMNITTPFAHQRANLTSREIYNYAYHDQWYPSTFVHHKIAEKLIKFLEDL
;
A
#
# COMPACT_ATOMS: atom_id res chain seq x y z
N LEU A 1 0.36 -4.81 -15.83
CA LEU A 1 0.26 -4.16 -14.51
C LEU A 1 1.42 -4.61 -13.64
N ILE A 2 2.25 -3.68 -13.18
CA ILE A 2 3.34 -3.90 -12.22
C ILE A 2 2.99 -3.12 -10.96
N VAL A 3 3.06 -3.76 -9.79
CA VAL A 3 2.75 -3.11 -8.52
C VAL A 3 3.86 -3.31 -7.49
N PHE A 4 4.13 -2.26 -6.72
CA PHE A 4 5.04 -2.23 -5.58
C PHE A 4 4.26 -1.80 -4.34
N GLY A 5 4.60 -2.33 -3.17
CA GLY A 5 3.87 -2.00 -1.96
C GLY A 5 4.21 -2.88 -0.77
N ASP A 6 3.38 -2.77 0.26
CA ASP A 6 3.51 -3.47 1.53
C ASP A 6 2.36 -4.48 1.74
N ASP A 7 2.08 -4.77 3.01
CA ASP A 7 0.99 -5.61 3.49
C ASP A 7 -0.37 -5.34 2.83
N PHE A 8 -0.65 -4.09 2.43
CA PHE A 8 -1.92 -3.71 1.82
C PHE A 8 -2.05 -4.14 0.36
N THR A 9 -0.92 -4.42 -0.28
CA THR A 9 -0.81 -4.70 -1.72
C THR A 9 -0.37 -6.14 -2.00
N ASP A 10 0.23 -6.82 -1.02
CA ASP A 10 0.62 -8.24 -1.10
C ASP A 10 -0.58 -9.14 -1.47
N ASP A 11 -0.42 -9.95 -2.52
CA ASP A 11 -1.44 -10.88 -3.00
C ASP A 11 -1.32 -12.29 -2.40
N GLY A 12 -0.33 -12.53 -1.54
CA GLY A 12 -0.09 -13.80 -0.87
C GLY A 12 0.33 -14.95 -1.78
N ILE A 13 0.75 -14.68 -3.01
CA ILE A 13 1.29 -15.69 -3.91
C ILE A 13 2.80 -15.75 -3.68
N GLU A 14 3.25 -16.83 -3.01
CA GLU A 14 4.67 -17.06 -2.77
C GLU A 14 5.47 -17.14 -4.07
N PHE A 15 6.66 -16.54 -4.02
CA PHE A 15 7.70 -16.43 -5.05
C PHE A 15 7.50 -17.29 -6.32
N GLY A 16 7.02 -16.63 -7.37
CA GLY A 16 6.91 -17.14 -8.74
C GLY A 16 7.32 -16.09 -9.77
N GLU A 17 7.15 -16.39 -11.06
CA GLU A 17 7.51 -15.47 -12.16
C GLU A 17 6.72 -14.14 -12.11
N ASN A 18 5.57 -14.14 -11.44
CA ASN A 18 4.60 -13.05 -11.47
C ASN A 18 4.19 -12.51 -10.08
N SER A 19 4.67 -13.10 -8.98
CA SER A 19 4.41 -12.58 -7.63
C SER A 19 5.51 -12.97 -6.66
N HIS A 20 5.73 -12.14 -5.64
CA HIS A 20 6.78 -12.30 -4.64
C HIS A 20 6.23 -12.25 -3.19
N GLY A 21 4.90 -12.29 -3.03
CA GLY A 21 4.23 -12.08 -1.75
C GLY A 21 4.47 -13.16 -0.68
N PHE A 22 4.02 -12.87 0.55
CA PHE A 22 4.01 -13.83 1.67
C PHE A 22 2.61 -14.20 2.11
N LEU A 23 1.76 -13.19 2.29
CA LEU A 23 0.43 -13.35 2.84
C LEU A 23 -0.50 -12.30 2.25
N ARG A 24 -1.69 -12.75 1.87
CA ARG A 24 -2.77 -11.83 1.55
C ARG A 24 -3.42 -11.36 2.85
N ASN A 25 -3.17 -10.11 3.23
CA ASN A 25 -3.78 -9.52 4.43
C ASN A 25 -5.23 -9.09 4.18
N SER A 26 -6.08 -10.02 3.74
CA SER A 26 -7.50 -9.79 3.52
C SER A 26 -8.24 -11.12 3.43
N ASN A 27 -9.57 -11.11 3.55
CA ASN A 27 -10.42 -12.29 3.39
C ASN A 27 -10.73 -12.67 1.92
N GLY A 28 -9.96 -12.15 0.97
CA GLY A 28 -10.14 -12.34 -0.46
C GLY A 28 -9.17 -11.48 -1.26
N PRO A 29 -9.32 -11.34 -2.58
CA PRO A 29 -8.41 -10.55 -3.41
C PRO A 29 -8.16 -9.12 -2.91
N VAL A 30 -6.93 -8.66 -3.09
CA VAL A 30 -6.54 -7.27 -2.82
C VAL A 30 -6.80 -6.38 -4.03
N TRP A 31 -6.62 -5.08 -3.87
CA TRP A 31 -7.03 -4.07 -4.86
C TRP A 31 -6.33 -4.28 -6.21
N SER A 32 -5.06 -4.68 -6.20
CA SER A 32 -4.23 -4.85 -7.38
C SER A 32 -4.68 -6.04 -8.23
N GLU A 33 -5.16 -7.13 -7.60
CA GLU A 33 -5.75 -8.28 -8.29
C GLU A 33 -7.08 -7.92 -8.96
N TYR A 34 -7.94 -7.16 -8.28
CA TYR A 34 -9.19 -6.68 -8.88
C TYR A 34 -8.91 -5.75 -10.05
N LEU A 35 -7.98 -4.81 -9.91
CA LEU A 35 -7.59 -3.89 -10.97
C LEU A 35 -7.10 -4.64 -12.20
N SER A 36 -6.20 -5.62 -12.01
CA SER A 36 -5.69 -6.48 -13.09
C SER A 36 -6.82 -7.13 -13.88
N ARG A 37 -7.80 -7.70 -13.19
CA ARG A 37 -8.97 -8.35 -13.82
C ARG A 37 -9.88 -7.35 -14.52
N MET A 38 -10.15 -6.21 -13.90
CA MET A 38 -11.00 -5.16 -14.47
C MET A 38 -10.41 -4.56 -15.74
N LEU A 39 -9.10 -4.35 -15.77
CA LEU A 39 -8.36 -3.87 -16.95
C LEU A 39 -8.07 -4.99 -17.97
N SER A 40 -8.38 -6.25 -17.65
CA SER A 40 -8.00 -7.42 -18.46
C SER A 40 -6.52 -7.43 -18.81
N CYS A 41 -5.66 -7.14 -17.83
CA CYS A 41 -4.21 -7.09 -18.01
C CYS A 41 -3.67 -8.43 -18.50
N GLU A 42 -2.92 -8.42 -19.61
CA GLU A 42 -2.25 -9.63 -20.13
C GLU A 42 -1.22 -10.18 -19.13
N LYS A 43 -0.47 -9.27 -18.49
CA LYS A 43 0.51 -9.60 -17.45
C LYS A 43 0.26 -8.78 -16.19
N TYR A 44 0.33 -9.48 -15.06
CA TYR A 44 0.26 -8.93 -13.70
C TYR A 44 1.50 -9.37 -12.95
N THR A 45 2.25 -8.41 -12.42
CA THR A 45 3.43 -8.67 -11.59
C THR A 45 3.33 -7.88 -10.29
N ASN A 46 3.30 -8.60 -9.17
CA ASN A 46 3.20 -8.00 -7.84
C ASN A 46 4.51 -8.21 -7.07
N TYR A 47 5.20 -7.12 -6.77
CA TYR A 47 6.42 -7.14 -5.97
C TYR A 47 6.16 -6.85 -4.49
N ALA A 48 4.92 -6.55 -4.09
CA ALA A 48 4.62 -6.21 -2.70
C ALA A 48 4.84 -7.40 -1.77
N HIS A 49 5.38 -7.12 -0.59
CA HIS A 49 5.57 -8.10 0.47
C HIS A 49 4.96 -7.59 1.77
N THR A 50 4.26 -8.47 2.47
CA THR A 50 3.85 -8.28 3.86
C THR A 50 5.09 -7.97 4.71
N GLY A 51 5.00 -6.93 5.52
CA GLY A 51 6.08 -6.42 6.35
C GLY A 51 7.10 -5.54 5.63
N ALA A 52 6.91 -5.21 4.35
CA ALA A 52 7.86 -4.37 3.63
C ALA A 52 8.04 -3.01 4.30
N ARG A 53 9.30 -2.66 4.59
CA ARG A 53 9.68 -1.30 4.97
C ARG A 53 9.81 -0.43 3.72
N SER A 54 9.72 0.88 3.86
CA SER A 54 10.04 1.90 2.87
C SER A 54 11.42 1.71 2.24
N GLY A 55 12.39 1.18 3.00
CA GLY A 55 13.75 0.90 2.55
C GLY A 55 13.93 -0.48 1.89
N TYR A 56 15.06 -1.13 2.19
CA TYR A 56 15.40 -2.47 1.68
C TYR A 56 14.85 -3.61 2.53
N ASP A 57 14.64 -3.34 3.82
CA ASP A 57 14.37 -4.36 4.82
C ASP A 57 12.87 -4.71 4.95
N ASN A 58 12.60 -5.76 5.72
CA ASN A 58 11.29 -6.13 6.22
C ASN A 58 11.18 -5.81 7.71
N VAL A 59 9.98 -5.69 8.27
CA VAL A 59 9.81 -5.58 9.73
C VAL A 59 10.34 -6.82 10.47
N HIS A 60 10.34 -7.99 9.82
CA HIS A 60 10.75 -9.26 10.43
C HIS A 60 12.20 -9.68 10.13
N PHE A 61 12.85 -9.14 9.10
CA PHE A 61 14.20 -9.51 8.68
C PHE A 61 14.83 -8.42 7.80
N SER A 62 16.15 -8.47 7.60
CA SER A 62 16.89 -7.47 6.82
C SER A 62 17.39 -7.97 5.47
N GLY A 63 17.70 -7.03 4.59
CA GLY A 63 18.42 -7.22 3.34
C GLY A 63 17.56 -7.41 2.09
N TRP A 64 16.25 -7.61 2.21
CA TRP A 64 15.34 -7.76 1.07
C TRP A 64 13.86 -7.60 1.44
N SER A 65 12.99 -7.51 0.42
CA SER A 65 11.52 -7.37 0.45
C SER A 65 10.95 -5.97 0.77
N GLY A 66 11.76 -5.02 1.21
CA GLY A 66 11.33 -3.62 1.34
C GLY A 66 11.09 -2.92 0.00
N ILE A 67 10.39 -1.78 -0.02
CA ILE A 67 9.98 -1.06 -1.23
C ILE A 67 11.16 -0.71 -2.15
N LEU A 68 12.25 -0.15 -1.61
CA LEU A 68 13.43 0.15 -2.44
C LEU A 68 14.06 -1.12 -3.02
N TRP A 69 14.09 -2.22 -2.25
CA TRP A 69 14.58 -3.50 -2.74
C TRP A 69 13.70 -4.02 -3.88
N GLN A 70 12.37 -3.96 -3.74
CA GLN A 70 11.41 -4.40 -4.76
C GLN A 70 11.63 -3.66 -6.09
N MET A 71 11.81 -2.34 -6.01
CA MET A 71 12.04 -1.49 -7.17
C MET A 71 13.39 -1.75 -7.82
N GLU A 72 14.46 -1.82 -7.05
CA GLU A 72 15.79 -2.13 -7.57
C GLU A 72 15.81 -3.51 -8.23
N TYR A 73 15.22 -4.51 -7.58
CA TYR A 73 15.08 -5.85 -8.12
C TYR A 73 14.32 -5.84 -9.45
N HIS A 74 13.24 -5.07 -9.56
CA HIS A 74 12.51 -4.92 -10.82
C HIS A 74 13.39 -4.34 -11.92
N PHE A 75 14.04 -3.20 -11.67
CA PHE A 75 14.84 -2.50 -12.69
C PHE A 75 16.09 -3.27 -13.12
N ILE A 76 16.73 -4.02 -12.21
CA ILE A 76 17.86 -4.90 -12.56
C ILE A 76 17.42 -6.02 -13.50
N ASN A 77 16.27 -6.62 -13.25
CA ASN A 77 15.78 -7.76 -14.03
C ASN A 77 14.99 -7.35 -15.28
N HIS A 78 14.52 -6.10 -15.33
CA HIS A 78 13.76 -5.54 -16.45
C HIS A 78 14.31 -4.15 -16.82
N PRO A 79 15.47 -4.07 -17.50
CA PRO A 79 16.14 -2.79 -17.78
C PRO A 79 15.38 -1.84 -18.71
N THR A 80 14.36 -2.35 -19.40
CA THR A 80 13.47 -1.57 -20.28
C THR A 80 12.03 -1.82 -19.87
N THR A 81 11.28 -0.73 -19.70
CA THR A 81 9.85 -0.83 -19.41
C THR A 81 9.11 -1.41 -20.62
N GLN A 82 8.21 -2.36 -20.39
CA GLN A 82 7.37 -2.88 -21.47
C GLN A 82 6.40 -1.79 -21.95
N PRO A 83 6.21 -1.60 -23.26
CA PRO A 83 5.30 -0.58 -23.75
C PRO A 83 3.87 -0.73 -23.21
N HIS A 84 3.19 0.39 -22.97
CA HIS A 84 1.84 0.42 -22.40
C HIS A 84 1.71 -0.23 -21.00
N SER A 85 2.80 -0.29 -20.22
CA SER A 85 2.73 -0.74 -18.84
C SER A 85 1.97 0.24 -17.97
N LEU A 86 1.15 -0.29 -17.04
CA LEU A 86 0.67 0.43 -15.87
C LEU A 86 1.53 0.01 -14.69
N ILE A 87 2.25 0.96 -14.10
CA ILE A 87 3.14 0.77 -12.95
C ILE A 87 2.58 1.54 -11.78
N ILE A 88 2.37 0.88 -10.65
CA ILE A 88 1.77 1.50 -9.47
C ILE A 88 2.67 1.28 -8.25
N LEU A 89 3.07 2.38 -7.63
CA LEU A 89 3.74 2.38 -6.33
C LEU A 89 2.72 2.72 -5.25
N GLN A 90 2.44 1.78 -4.35
CA GLN A 90 1.87 2.11 -3.05
C GLN A 90 3.02 2.39 -2.08
N ALA A 91 3.13 3.64 -1.63
CA ALA A 91 4.20 4.03 -0.73
C ALA A 91 4.03 3.33 0.63
N GLY A 92 5.08 2.59 1.04
CA GLY A 92 5.11 1.83 2.29
C GLY A 92 5.81 2.56 3.44
N GLY A 93 5.82 1.94 4.62
CA GLY A 93 6.49 2.47 5.83
C GLY A 93 5.56 2.66 7.04
N VAL A 94 4.27 2.36 6.91
CA VAL A 94 3.33 2.41 8.05
C VAL A 94 3.75 1.42 9.14
N ALA A 95 4.15 0.21 8.76
CA ALA A 95 4.62 -0.79 9.71
C ALA A 95 5.89 -0.34 10.46
N GLU A 96 6.80 0.40 9.80
CA GLU A 96 7.98 0.99 10.46
C GLU A 96 7.61 2.05 11.48
N LEU A 97 6.60 2.88 11.18
CA LEU A 97 6.08 3.88 12.11
C LEU A 97 5.44 3.24 13.34
N LEU A 98 4.79 2.07 13.18
CA LEU A 98 4.13 1.34 14.25
C LEU A 98 5.09 0.50 15.11
N HIS A 99 6.09 -0.17 14.51
CA HIS A 99 7.02 -1.07 15.24
C HIS A 99 8.14 -0.34 16.00
N ARG A 100 8.26 0.98 15.84
CA ARG A 100 9.29 1.80 16.51
C ARG A 100 9.24 1.72 18.04
N ASN A 101 8.15 1.23 18.61
CA ASN A 101 7.92 1.18 20.06
C ASN A 101 8.40 -0.11 20.75
N GLU A 102 8.74 -1.19 20.02
CA GLU A 102 9.14 -2.45 20.66
C GLU A 102 10.65 -2.55 20.96
N ASN A 103 11.51 -1.76 20.31
CA ASN A 103 12.96 -1.76 20.53
C ASN A 103 13.48 -0.36 20.93
N LEU A 104 13.41 -0.06 22.23
CA LEU A 104 13.84 1.22 22.84
C LEU A 104 15.34 1.56 22.70
N ASP A 105 16.14 0.71 22.06
CA ASP A 105 17.58 0.91 21.90
C ASP A 105 18.01 1.37 20.49
N ASP A 106 17.11 1.41 19.51
CA ASP A 106 17.43 1.84 18.14
C ASP A 106 16.76 3.16 17.76
N ASN A 107 17.34 4.27 18.24
CA ASN A 107 16.96 5.64 17.89
C ASN A 107 17.26 6.01 16.42
N SER A 108 17.57 5.06 15.52
CA SER A 108 18.13 5.36 14.20
C SER A 108 17.16 5.39 13.02
N HIS A 109 15.88 5.01 13.17
CA HIS A 109 14.89 5.21 12.10
C HIS A 109 14.15 6.55 12.30
N ASP A 110 14.81 7.64 11.92
CA ASP A 110 14.22 8.98 11.82
C ASP A 110 13.06 8.96 10.81
N ASP A 111 11.96 9.68 11.06
CA ASP A 111 10.88 9.86 10.07
C ASP A 111 11.45 10.40 8.75
N ARG A 112 12.61 11.09 8.83
CA ARG A 112 13.41 11.50 7.68
C ARG A 112 13.84 10.35 6.79
N GLN A 113 14.21 9.19 7.34
CA GLN A 113 14.60 8.04 6.53
C GLN A 113 13.41 7.50 5.74
N ILE A 114 12.23 7.43 6.35
CA ILE A 114 10.99 7.01 5.66
C ILE A 114 10.64 8.04 4.58
N ASP A 115 10.70 9.33 4.91
CA ASP A 115 10.50 10.42 3.95
C ASP A 115 11.46 10.30 2.74
N GLU A 116 12.74 10.07 2.98
CA GLU A 116 13.78 9.94 1.95
C GLU A 116 13.57 8.70 1.09
N ASN A 117 13.25 7.56 1.70
CA ASN A 117 12.99 6.31 0.98
C ASN A 117 11.73 6.41 0.09
N VAL A 118 10.66 7.00 0.62
CA VAL A 118 9.40 7.23 -0.13
C VAL A 118 9.64 8.17 -1.30
N ALA A 119 10.40 9.26 -1.08
CA ALA A 119 10.77 10.19 -2.14
C ALA A 119 11.64 9.51 -3.22
N HIS A 120 12.64 8.74 -2.80
CA HIS A 120 13.52 8.00 -3.70
C HIS A 120 12.74 6.98 -4.53
N SER A 121 11.80 6.25 -3.93
CA SER A 121 10.93 5.31 -4.63
C SER A 121 10.10 6.00 -5.72
N ALA A 122 9.47 7.13 -5.40
CA ALA A 122 8.67 7.87 -6.38
C ALA A 122 9.53 8.43 -7.52
N LEU A 123 10.68 9.04 -7.21
CA LEU A 123 11.62 9.56 -8.20
C LEU A 123 12.17 8.45 -9.10
N ALA A 124 12.52 7.31 -8.53
CA ALA A 124 13.05 6.19 -9.31
C ALA A 124 12.05 5.71 -10.37
N LEU A 125 10.73 5.72 -10.10
CA LEU A 125 9.73 5.46 -11.15
C LEU A 125 9.72 6.58 -12.19
N ILE A 126 9.61 7.85 -11.76
CA ILE A 126 9.50 9.01 -12.66
C ILE A 126 10.72 9.12 -13.60
N ASP A 127 11.91 8.81 -13.10
CA ASP A 127 13.17 8.98 -13.83
C ASP A 127 13.51 7.79 -14.74
N ASN A 128 13.04 6.58 -14.42
CA ASN A 128 13.43 5.35 -15.15
C ASN A 128 12.32 4.76 -16.03
N VAL A 129 11.08 5.23 -15.92
CA VAL A 129 9.96 4.78 -16.74
C VAL A 129 9.71 5.77 -17.87
N ASP A 130 10.10 5.40 -19.07
CA ASP A 130 10.02 6.21 -20.30
C ASP A 130 8.73 6.00 -21.09
N ASP A 131 8.12 4.81 -21.00
CA ASP A 131 6.81 4.49 -21.58
C ASP A 131 5.89 3.78 -20.59
N GLY A 132 4.59 4.10 -20.65
CA GLY A 132 3.59 3.60 -19.71
C GLY A 132 3.01 4.68 -18.78
N ILE A 133 2.05 4.26 -17.94
CA ILE A 133 1.40 5.07 -16.93
C ILE A 133 2.00 4.75 -15.57
N ILE A 134 2.37 5.78 -14.82
CA ILE A 134 2.85 5.69 -13.44
C ILE A 134 1.75 6.20 -12.52
N VAL A 135 1.36 5.40 -11.54
CA VAL A 135 0.50 5.85 -10.44
C VAL A 135 1.27 5.76 -9.14
N VAL A 136 1.32 6.85 -8.39
CA VAL A 136 1.88 6.87 -7.04
C VAL A 136 0.73 7.05 -6.05
N MET A 137 0.62 6.11 -5.11
CA MET A 137 -0.33 6.13 -4.01
C MET A 137 0.38 6.52 -2.71
N ASN A 138 -0.34 7.27 -1.87
CA ASN A 138 0.16 7.74 -0.58
C ASN A 138 0.24 6.62 0.48
N LEU A 139 1.01 6.84 1.56
CA LEU A 139 1.00 5.97 2.73
C LEU A 139 -0.41 5.95 3.32
N ILE A 140 -0.83 4.77 3.77
CA ILE A 140 -2.11 4.58 4.42
C ILE A 140 -2.07 5.18 5.83
N ASP A 141 -3.12 5.88 6.20
CA ASP A 141 -3.38 6.30 7.56
C ASP A 141 -4.10 5.17 8.31
N PRO A 142 -3.47 4.54 9.31
CA PRO A 142 -4.06 3.43 10.03
C PRO A 142 -5.13 3.86 11.06
N CYS A 143 -5.40 5.17 11.24
CA CYS A 143 -6.21 5.66 12.36
C CYS A 143 -7.66 5.14 12.40
N GLU A 144 -8.23 4.79 11.25
CA GLU A 144 -9.58 4.23 11.15
C GLU A 144 -9.62 2.70 11.36
N ALA A 145 -8.46 2.04 11.48
CA ALA A 145 -8.40 0.61 11.72
C ALA A 145 -8.82 0.26 13.16
N PRO A 146 -9.61 -0.82 13.38
CA PRO A 146 -10.03 -1.25 14.71
C PRO A 146 -8.88 -1.40 15.72
N GLY A 147 -7.74 -1.92 15.26
CA GLY A 147 -6.54 -2.15 16.06
C GLY A 147 -5.85 -0.86 16.51
N TYR A 148 -5.99 0.22 15.75
CA TYR A 148 -5.36 1.50 16.08
C TYR A 148 -5.94 2.10 17.36
N ALA A 149 -7.24 1.93 17.61
CA ALA A 149 -7.85 2.41 18.85
C ALA A 149 -7.27 1.74 20.09
N SER A 150 -6.94 0.45 20.02
CA SER A 150 -6.26 -0.27 21.12
C SER A 150 -4.81 0.19 21.24
N PHE A 151 -4.08 0.27 20.12
CA PHE A 151 -2.70 0.74 20.05
C PHE A 151 -2.52 2.14 20.64
N ALA A 152 -3.38 3.10 20.27
CA ALA A 152 -3.31 4.48 20.75
C ALA A 152 -3.62 4.66 22.24
N ASN A 153 -4.27 3.69 22.88
CA ASN A 153 -4.61 3.74 24.31
C ASN A 153 -3.53 3.13 25.22
N ASP A 154 -2.73 2.18 24.69
CA ASP A 154 -1.70 1.48 25.47
C ASP A 154 -0.37 2.25 25.58
N GLU A 155 -0.13 3.23 24.69
CA GLU A 155 1.12 3.99 24.68
C GLU A 155 1.03 5.31 25.45
N HIS A 156 1.89 5.45 26.48
CA HIS A 156 2.02 6.66 27.30
C HIS A 156 2.62 7.88 26.57
N ASP A 157 3.06 7.71 25.33
CA ASP A 157 3.55 8.76 24.45
C ASP A 157 2.72 8.69 23.17
N THR A 158 1.81 9.65 22.98
CA THR A 158 0.93 9.72 21.81
C THR A 158 1.76 10.00 20.58
N LEU A 159 2.38 8.96 20.00
CA LEU A 159 2.98 9.02 18.68
C LEU A 159 1.82 9.22 17.70
N ASP A 160 1.58 10.47 17.30
CA ASP A 160 0.53 10.79 16.33
C ASP A 160 0.96 10.28 14.93
N VAL A 161 0.77 8.98 14.71
CA VAL A 161 1.09 8.28 13.46
C VAL A 161 0.34 8.93 12.30
N SER A 162 -0.92 9.33 12.50
CA SER A 162 -1.70 10.04 11.49
C SER A 162 -1.04 11.36 11.08
N THR A 163 -0.57 12.18 12.04
CA THR A 163 0.19 13.40 11.73
C THR A 163 1.49 13.10 10.99
N ARG A 164 2.21 12.04 11.37
CA ARG A 164 3.43 11.63 10.66
C ARG A 164 3.12 11.21 9.22
N VAL A 165 2.17 10.29 9.02
CA VAL A 165 1.69 9.85 7.70
C VAL A 165 1.25 11.04 6.85
N SER A 166 0.47 11.97 7.41
CA SER A 166 0.02 13.18 6.73
C SER A 166 1.19 14.06 6.26
N LYS A 167 2.24 14.20 7.09
CA LYS A 167 3.46 14.93 6.73
C LYS A 167 4.23 14.26 5.60
N ILE A 168 4.43 12.94 5.67
CA ILE A 168 5.10 12.16 4.61
C ILE A 168 4.31 12.29 3.29
N ASN A 169 3.00 12.08 3.35
CA ASN A 169 2.10 12.18 2.21
C ASN A 169 2.11 13.58 1.58
N SER A 170 2.12 14.64 2.40
CA SER A 170 2.21 16.02 1.90
C SER A 170 3.50 16.28 1.12
N LYS A 171 4.64 15.72 1.58
CA LYS A 171 5.92 15.82 0.87
C LYS A 171 5.92 15.02 -0.41
N LEU A 172 5.42 13.78 -0.38
CA LEU A 172 5.29 12.93 -1.57
C LEU A 172 4.42 13.59 -2.65
N TRP A 173 3.27 14.14 -2.26
CA TRP A 173 2.39 14.89 -3.17
C TRP A 173 3.11 16.05 -3.84
N LYS A 174 3.81 16.88 -3.05
CA LYS A 174 4.57 18.00 -3.59
C LYS A 174 5.66 17.54 -4.55
N LEU A 175 6.36 16.46 -4.22
CA LEU A 175 7.42 15.88 -5.05
C LEU A 175 6.86 15.42 -6.40
N VAL A 176 5.85 14.54 -6.40
CA VAL A 176 5.30 13.98 -7.65
C VAL A 176 4.64 15.07 -8.51
N LEU A 177 3.97 16.06 -7.90
CA LEU A 177 3.43 17.21 -8.66
C LEU A 177 4.53 18.08 -9.29
N THR A 178 5.72 18.14 -8.69
CA THR A 178 6.83 18.96 -9.19
C THR A 178 7.59 18.21 -10.28
N GLU A 179 8.00 16.98 -9.99
CA GLU A 179 8.87 16.17 -10.85
C GLU A 179 8.08 15.46 -11.97
N GLY A 180 6.83 15.07 -11.70
CA GLY A 180 5.92 14.51 -12.70
C GLY A 180 5.26 15.55 -13.60
N ARG A 181 5.48 16.86 -13.38
CA ARG A 181 4.74 17.95 -14.05
C ARG A 181 4.81 17.90 -15.58
N THR A 182 5.94 17.46 -16.11
CA THR A 182 6.19 17.39 -17.55
C THR A 182 5.74 16.08 -18.17
N ASN A 183 5.37 15.09 -17.35
CA ASN A 183 4.94 13.77 -17.80
C ASN A 183 3.44 13.57 -17.48
N PRO A 184 2.53 13.75 -18.47
CA PRO A 184 1.09 13.60 -18.24
C PRO A 184 0.69 12.18 -17.83
N ARG A 185 1.60 11.20 -17.93
CA ARG A 185 1.36 9.80 -17.58
C ARG A 185 1.66 9.48 -16.12
N VAL A 186 2.02 10.48 -15.30
CA VAL A 186 2.25 10.32 -13.86
C VAL A 186 1.04 10.86 -13.08
N GLY A 187 0.34 9.96 -12.40
CA GLY A 187 -0.84 10.25 -11.59
C GLY A 187 -0.59 10.08 -10.09
N LEU A 188 -1.16 10.98 -9.28
CA LEU A 188 -1.26 10.82 -7.82
C LEU A 188 -2.65 10.30 -7.45
N PHE A 189 -2.71 9.12 -6.87
CA PHE A 189 -3.96 8.52 -6.39
C PHE A 189 -4.02 8.60 -4.86
N ASP A 190 -5.01 9.30 -4.32
CA ASP A 190 -5.25 9.37 -2.87
C ASP A 190 -5.94 8.10 -2.37
N LEU A 191 -5.11 7.14 -1.92
CA LEU A 191 -5.55 5.87 -1.37
C LEU A 191 -6.34 6.05 -0.08
N ASN A 192 -5.98 7.00 0.77
CA ASN A 192 -6.73 7.29 2.00
C ASN A 192 -8.15 7.77 1.70
N ALA A 193 -8.30 8.70 0.76
CA ALA A 193 -9.63 9.14 0.31
C ALA A 193 -10.42 8.00 -0.35
N ALA A 194 -9.76 7.06 -1.03
CA ALA A 194 -10.40 5.86 -1.57
C ALA A 194 -10.90 4.91 -0.46
N ILE A 195 -10.09 4.68 0.57
CA ILE A 195 -10.45 3.86 1.74
C ILE A 195 -11.66 4.46 2.46
N VAL A 196 -11.62 5.75 2.80
CA VAL A 196 -12.72 6.44 3.50
C VAL A 196 -14.04 6.34 2.72
N GLU A 197 -14.00 6.47 1.40
CA GLU A 197 -15.19 6.31 0.57
C GLU A 197 -15.67 4.85 0.54
N ALA A 198 -14.74 3.89 0.43
CA ALA A 198 -15.06 2.47 0.38
C ALA A 198 -15.72 1.96 1.66
N THR A 199 -15.32 2.49 2.82
CA THR A 199 -15.80 2.08 4.16
C THR A 199 -17.04 2.83 4.66
N ARG A 200 -17.48 3.91 4.00
CA ARG A 200 -18.53 4.85 4.45
C ARG A 200 -19.87 4.24 4.94
N ARG A 201 -20.20 3.02 4.55
CA ARG A 201 -21.45 2.30 4.92
C ARG A 201 -21.19 0.93 5.54
N MET A 202 -19.98 0.73 6.06
CA MET A 202 -19.52 -0.52 6.66
C MET A 202 -19.19 -0.26 8.13
N ASN A 203 -19.15 -1.34 8.91
CA ASN A 203 -18.65 -1.39 10.26
C ASN A 203 -17.11 -1.30 10.21
N ILE A 204 -16.58 -0.21 10.79
CA ILE A 204 -15.15 0.06 10.94
C ILE A 204 -14.67 -0.17 12.38
N THR A 205 -15.56 -0.41 13.34
CA THR A 205 -15.20 -0.48 14.76
C THR A 205 -14.79 -1.87 15.20
N THR A 206 -15.20 -2.89 14.46
CA THR A 206 -14.91 -4.30 14.77
C THR A 206 -14.65 -5.06 13.48
N PRO A 207 -13.66 -5.96 13.44
CA PRO A 207 -13.48 -6.84 12.31
C PRO A 207 -14.57 -7.89 12.21
N PHE A 208 -14.70 -8.48 11.02
CA PHE A 208 -15.60 -9.59 10.81
C PHE A 208 -15.11 -10.85 11.55
N ALA A 209 -16.01 -11.55 12.25
CA ALA A 209 -15.68 -12.78 12.97
C ALA A 209 -16.64 -13.92 12.60
N HIS A 210 -16.09 -15.03 12.10
CA HIS A 210 -16.87 -16.21 11.70
C HIS A 210 -17.49 -16.98 12.87
N GLN A 211 -16.98 -16.82 14.10
CA GLN A 211 -17.39 -17.59 15.28
C GLN A 211 -18.55 -16.91 16.03
N ARG A 212 -19.75 -16.88 15.42
CA ARG A 212 -20.96 -16.28 16.03
C ARG A 212 -22.21 -17.16 15.83
N ALA A 213 -23.05 -17.24 16.87
CA ALA A 213 -24.18 -18.17 16.93
C ALA A 213 -25.28 -17.94 15.87
N ASN A 214 -25.35 -16.75 15.25
CA ASN A 214 -26.41 -16.36 14.30
C ASN A 214 -25.88 -15.73 13.00
N LEU A 215 -24.69 -16.15 12.54
CA LEU A 215 -24.06 -15.57 11.35
C LEU A 215 -24.87 -15.86 10.08
N THR A 216 -25.14 -14.83 9.27
CA THR A 216 -25.65 -14.99 7.90
C THR A 216 -24.56 -14.67 6.87
N SER A 217 -24.61 -15.32 5.70
CA SER A 217 -23.61 -15.11 4.64
C SER A 217 -23.55 -13.66 4.12
N ARG A 218 -24.61 -12.87 4.32
CA ARG A 218 -24.67 -11.47 3.88
C ARG A 218 -24.07 -10.48 4.87
N GLU A 219 -23.84 -10.88 6.12
CA GLU A 219 -23.31 -9.95 7.12
C GLU A 219 -21.89 -9.51 6.80
N ILE A 220 -21.09 -10.34 6.13
CA ILE A 220 -19.71 -10.04 5.77
C ILE A 220 -19.57 -8.78 4.90
N TYR A 221 -20.57 -8.46 4.07
CA TYR A 221 -20.57 -7.25 3.24
C TYR A 221 -20.70 -5.95 4.04
N ASN A 222 -21.10 -6.05 5.31
CA ASN A 222 -21.25 -4.91 6.20
C ASN A 222 -19.95 -4.58 6.95
N TYR A 223 -18.86 -5.33 6.77
CA TYR A 223 -17.62 -5.14 7.52
C TYR A 223 -16.50 -4.60 6.64
N ALA A 224 -15.90 -3.49 7.08
CA ALA A 224 -14.79 -2.85 6.38
C ALA A 224 -13.48 -3.61 6.58
N TYR A 225 -13.32 -4.29 7.72
CA TYR A 225 -12.06 -4.91 8.11
C TYR A 225 -12.17 -6.43 8.23
N HIS A 226 -11.16 -7.13 7.71
CA HIS A 226 -10.97 -8.57 7.84
C HIS A 226 -10.45 -8.91 9.25
N ASP A 227 -9.48 -8.15 9.74
CA ASP A 227 -8.89 -8.26 11.07
C ASP A 227 -8.71 -6.86 11.70
N GLN A 228 -7.92 -6.74 12.75
CA GLN A 228 -7.75 -5.47 13.45
C GLN A 228 -7.10 -4.37 12.59
N TRP A 229 -6.34 -4.72 11.55
CA TRP A 229 -5.51 -3.77 10.81
C TRP A 229 -5.90 -3.67 9.34
N TYR A 230 -6.31 -4.79 8.72
CA TYR A 230 -6.40 -4.86 7.27
C TYR A 230 -7.84 -4.92 6.75
N PRO A 231 -8.15 -4.19 5.65
CA PRO A 231 -9.50 -4.18 5.11
C PRO A 231 -9.97 -5.51 4.54
N SER A 232 -11.28 -5.65 4.44
CA SER A 232 -11.93 -6.74 3.73
C SER A 232 -11.75 -6.58 2.22
N THR A 233 -11.89 -7.70 1.50
CA THR A 233 -11.81 -7.73 0.04
C THR A 233 -12.84 -6.81 -0.63
N PHE A 234 -13.95 -6.49 0.04
CA PHE A 234 -14.95 -5.56 -0.48
C PHE A 234 -14.46 -4.11 -0.49
N VAL A 235 -13.62 -3.72 0.47
CA VAL A 235 -12.96 -2.42 0.47
C VAL A 235 -11.95 -2.38 -0.67
N HIS A 236 -11.12 -3.40 -0.81
CA HIS A 236 -10.17 -3.54 -1.93
C HIS A 236 -10.84 -3.49 -3.30
N HIS A 237 -11.99 -4.14 -3.47
CA HIS A 237 -12.76 -4.09 -4.71
C HIS A 237 -13.17 -2.65 -5.07
N LYS A 238 -13.72 -1.91 -4.10
CA LYS A 238 -14.12 -0.51 -4.32
C LYS A 238 -12.94 0.42 -4.60
N ILE A 239 -11.78 0.16 -3.98
CA ILE A 239 -10.54 0.89 -4.28
C ILE A 239 -10.16 0.67 -5.75
N ALA A 240 -10.21 -0.58 -6.23
CA ALA A 240 -9.96 -0.88 -7.64
C ALA A 240 -10.97 -0.19 -8.57
N GLU A 241 -12.27 -0.19 -8.26
CA GLU A 241 -13.28 0.55 -9.05
C GLU A 241 -12.99 2.06 -9.12
N LYS A 242 -12.54 2.65 -8.01
CA LYS A 242 -12.17 4.08 -7.97
C LYS A 242 -10.89 4.35 -8.74
N LEU A 243 -9.94 3.43 -8.70
CA LEU A 243 -8.69 3.52 -9.45
C LEU A 243 -8.91 3.39 -10.97
N ILE A 244 -9.87 2.57 -11.41
CA ILE A 244 -10.28 2.53 -12.82
C ILE A 244 -10.75 3.92 -13.29
N LYS A 245 -11.66 4.54 -12.54
CA LYS A 245 -12.17 5.88 -12.87
C LYS A 245 -11.05 6.92 -12.90
N PHE A 246 -10.13 6.84 -11.94
CA PHE A 246 -8.96 7.72 -11.92
C PHE A 246 -8.09 7.54 -13.18
N LEU A 247 -7.89 6.31 -13.64
CA LEU A 247 -7.11 6.02 -14.85
C LEU A 247 -7.82 6.47 -16.14
N GLU A 248 -9.16 6.53 -16.16
CA GLU A 248 -9.93 7.07 -17.29
C GLU A 248 -9.77 8.60 -17.43
N ASP A 249 -9.47 9.29 -16.32
CA ASP A 249 -9.33 10.74 -16.24
C ASP A 249 -7.87 11.23 -16.46
N LEU A 250 -6.89 10.32 -16.50
CA LEU A 250 -5.45 10.61 -16.61
C LEU A 250 -4.97 10.69 -18.07
#